data_AF-A0A556TW25-F1
#
_entry.id   AF-A0A556TW25-F1
#
_cell.length_a   1.000
_cell.length_b   1.000
_cell.length_c   1.000
_cell.angle_alpha   90.00
_cell.angle_beta   90.00
_cell.angle_gamma   90.00
#
_symmetry.space_group_name_H-M   'P 1'
#
loop_
_entity.id
_entity.type
_entity.pdbx_description
1 polymer ?
#
loop_
_entity_poly.entity_id
_entity_poly.type
_entity_poly.pdbx_seq_one_letter_code
_entity_poly.pdbx_strand_id
1 'polypeptide(L)'
;MILIEELQPSSMGILLGLLMMFLLIVYLLSSESNSQQENNEPPGPKPMPVLGNMLLLNLKRPYLTLCELSKKYGSVFTVYFGPKKVVVLAGYQTVKQALVNFAEEFGNRDVCPIFFDLSKGHGKCTVS
;
A
#
# COMPACT_ATOMS: atom_id res chain seq x y z
N MET A 1 -9.01 52.77 -6.51
CA MET A 1 -10.05 51.76 -6.80
C MET A 1 -9.89 51.27 -8.24
N ILE A 2 -8.70 50.76 -8.61
CA ILE A 2 -8.40 50.18 -9.94
C ILE A 2 -7.55 48.89 -9.80
N LEU A 3 -6.98 48.61 -8.62
CA LEU A 3 -6.05 47.50 -8.43
C LEU A 3 -6.68 46.18 -7.97
N ILE A 4 -8.01 46.09 -7.84
CA ILE A 4 -8.73 44.88 -7.39
C ILE A 4 -9.56 44.24 -8.51
N GLU A 5 -9.58 44.81 -9.72
CA GLU A 5 -10.37 44.28 -10.85
C GLU A 5 -9.59 43.29 -11.73
N GLU A 6 -8.26 43.20 -11.57
CA GLU A 6 -7.38 42.26 -12.30
C GLU A 6 -7.23 40.89 -11.60
N LEU A 7 -8.11 40.57 -10.65
CA LEU A 7 -8.12 39.28 -9.97
C LEU A 7 -9.32 38.42 -10.38
N GLN A 8 -9.64 38.40 -11.68
CA GLN A 8 -10.38 37.28 -12.26
C GLN A 8 -9.33 36.26 -12.72
N PRO A 9 -9.01 35.21 -11.93
CA PRO A 9 -8.08 34.20 -12.38
C PRO A 9 -8.63 33.62 -13.68
N SER A 10 -7.87 33.77 -14.77
CA SER A 10 -8.23 33.17 -16.05
C SER A 10 -8.45 31.68 -15.82
N SER A 11 -9.47 31.08 -16.44
CA SER A 11 -9.80 29.65 -16.26
C SER A 11 -8.57 28.76 -16.46
N MET A 12 -7.67 29.18 -17.34
CA MET A 12 -6.35 28.58 -17.58
C MET A 12 -5.41 28.66 -16.37
N GLY A 13 -5.33 29.81 -15.70
CA GLY A 13 -4.51 29.98 -14.49
C GLY A 13 -4.97 29.08 -13.34
N ILE A 14 -6.29 28.89 -13.18
CA ILE A 14 -6.85 27.95 -12.19
C ILE A 14 -6.46 26.50 -12.56
N LEU A 15 -6.60 26.13 -13.84
CA LEU A 15 -6.26 24.79 -14.31
C LEU A 15 -4.77 24.46 -14.10
N LEU A 16 -3.88 25.40 -14.45
CA LEU A 16 -2.43 25.29 -14.23
C LEU A 16 -2.10 25.19 -12.73
N GLY A 17 -2.75 25.99 -11.89
CA GLY A 17 -2.58 25.92 -10.43
C GLY A 17 -3.00 24.57 -9.85
N LEU A 18 -4.15 24.04 -10.27
CA LEU A 18 -4.63 22.73 -9.85
C LEU A 18 -3.71 21.59 -10.33
N LEU A 19 -3.20 21.67 -11.56
CA LEU A 19 -2.25 20.69 -12.09
C LEU A 19 -0.94 20.68 -11.30
N MET A 20 -0.38 21.85 -11.01
CA MET A 20 0.84 21.98 -10.21
C MET A 20 0.63 21.49 -8.78
N MET A 21 -0.52 21.80 -8.17
CA MET A 21 -0.87 21.30 -6.84
C MET A 21 -1.04 19.78 -6.84
N PHE A 22 -1.69 19.20 -7.85
CA PHE A 22 -1.81 17.76 -8.00
C PHE A 22 -0.44 17.07 -8.14
N LEU A 23 0.44 17.61 -9.00
CA LEU A 23 1.80 17.10 -9.17
C LEU A 23 2.62 17.20 -7.87
N LEU A 24 2.47 18.30 -7.12
CA LEU A 24 3.12 18.47 -5.82
C LEU A 24 2.63 17.43 -4.81
N ILE A 25 1.32 17.20 -4.74
CA ILE A 25 0.73 16.16 -3.86
C ILE A 25 1.26 14.78 -4.26
N VAL A 26 1.26 14.44 -5.54
CA VAL A 26 1.81 13.16 -6.03
C VAL A 26 3.30 13.04 -5.70
N TYR A 27 4.08 14.11 -5.86
CA TYR A 27 5.51 14.12 -5.52
C TYR A 27 5.73 13.88 -4.02
N LEU A 28 5.00 14.58 -3.15
CA LEU A 28 5.09 14.39 -1.70
C LEU A 28 4.72 12.96 -1.29
N LEU A 29 3.61 12.42 -1.81
CA LEU A 29 3.20 11.03 -1.56
C LEU A 29 4.21 10.01 -2.10
N SER A 30 4.84 10.30 -3.24
CA SER A 30 5.86 9.43 -3.83
C SER A 30 7.16 9.45 -3.03
N SER A 31 7.50 10.59 -2.43
CA SER A 31 8.71 10.74 -1.62
C SER A 31 8.65 9.90 -0.34
N GLU A 32 7.47 9.75 0.25
CA GLU A 32 7.25 8.93 1.45
C GLU A 32 7.38 7.43 1.15
N SER A 33 6.99 7.00 -0.06
CA SER A 33 7.09 5.60 -0.49
C SER A 33 8.53 5.12 -0.75
N ASN A 34 9.47 6.03 -0.98
CA ASN A 34 10.83 5.70 -1.45
C ASN A 34 11.86 5.62 -0.30
N SER A 35 11.49 6.03 0.91
CA SER A 35 12.38 6.03 2.09
C SER A 35 12.45 4.69 2.80
N GLN A 36 11.56 3.74 2.49
CA GLN A 36 11.54 2.38 3.03
C GLN A 36 12.33 1.40 2.15
N GLN A 37 13.55 1.79 1.80
CA GLN A 37 14.58 0.86 1.40
C GLN A 37 15.68 0.93 2.47
N GLU A 38 15.28 0.74 3.74
CA GLU A 38 16.26 0.47 4.79
C GLU A 38 16.83 -0.93 4.57
N ASN A 39 18.13 -1.08 4.80
CA ASN A 39 18.94 -2.25 4.48
C ASN A 39 18.53 -3.57 5.16
N ASN A 40 17.42 -3.59 5.91
CA ASN A 40 16.95 -4.72 6.71
C ASN A 40 15.55 -5.21 6.31
N GLU A 41 14.93 -4.61 5.29
CA GLU A 41 13.55 -4.96 4.94
C GLU A 41 13.46 -6.16 3.99
N PRO A 42 12.41 -6.98 4.11
CA PRO A 42 12.26 -8.15 3.27
C PRO A 42 12.17 -7.77 1.78
N PRO A 43 12.74 -8.58 0.89
CA PRO A 43 12.74 -8.30 -0.54
C PRO A 43 11.30 -8.22 -1.09
N GLY A 44 11.07 -7.42 -2.12
CA GLY A 44 9.73 -7.27 -2.69
C GLY A 44 9.67 -6.53 -4.02
N PRO A 45 8.54 -6.59 -4.74
CA PRO A 45 8.32 -5.81 -5.94
C PRO A 45 8.29 -4.31 -5.65
N LYS A 46 8.96 -3.54 -6.51
CA LYS A 46 9.02 -2.07 -6.42
C LYS A 46 7.61 -1.48 -6.56
N PRO A 47 7.11 -0.73 -5.56
CA PRO A 47 5.78 -0.14 -5.62
C PRO A 47 5.69 0.99 -6.66
N MET A 48 4.52 1.14 -7.27
CA MET A 48 4.17 2.35 -8.02
C MET A 48 3.70 3.46 -7.06
N PRO A 49 3.93 4.74 -7.39
CA PRO A 49 3.41 5.85 -6.59
C PRO A 49 1.88 5.79 -6.49
N VAL A 50 1.35 6.08 -5.30
CA VAL A 50 -0.09 6.08 -4.94
C VAL A 50 -0.76 4.69 -4.94
N LEU A 51 -0.60 3.88 -5.99
CA LEU A 51 -1.27 2.58 -6.13
C LEU A 51 -0.49 1.40 -5.53
N GLY A 52 0.82 1.55 -5.30
CA GLY A 52 1.68 0.49 -4.79
C GLY A 52 1.80 -0.68 -5.77
N ASN A 53 1.60 -1.90 -5.28
CA ASN A 53 1.65 -3.16 -6.04
C ASN A 53 0.24 -3.68 -6.43
N MET A 54 -0.81 -2.87 -6.30
CA MET A 54 -2.18 -3.32 -6.59
C MET A 54 -2.41 -3.73 -8.05
N LEU A 55 -1.73 -3.11 -9.02
CA LEU A 55 -1.83 -3.51 -10.43
C LEU A 55 -1.21 -4.88 -10.70
N LEU A 56 -0.16 -5.22 -9.94
CA LEU A 56 0.50 -6.51 -10.04
C LEU A 56 -0.36 -7.60 -9.38
N LEU A 57 -1.02 -7.27 -8.27
CA LEU A 57 -1.86 -8.18 -7.51
C LEU A 57 -3.24 -8.34 -8.16
N ASN A 58 -3.62 -9.57 -8.48
CA ASN A 58 -4.96 -9.83 -8.98
C ASN A 58 -5.98 -9.71 -7.84
N LEU A 59 -6.70 -8.60 -7.75
CA LEU A 59 -7.68 -8.33 -6.68
C LEU A 59 -8.77 -9.42 -6.57
N LYS A 60 -9.15 -10.09 -7.66
CA LYS A 60 -10.13 -11.19 -7.60
C LYS A 60 -9.56 -12.44 -6.94
N ARG A 61 -8.24 -12.68 -7.06
CA ARG A 61 -7.54 -13.86 -6.54
C ARG A 61 -6.12 -13.50 -6.08
N PRO A 62 -5.97 -12.71 -5.01
CA PRO A 62 -4.67 -12.18 -4.59
C PRO A 62 -3.71 -13.29 -4.14
N TYR A 63 -4.26 -14.39 -3.60
CA TYR A 63 -3.48 -15.56 -3.15
C TYR A 63 -2.64 -16.21 -4.27
N LEU A 64 -3.12 -16.19 -5.53
CA LEU A 64 -2.38 -16.76 -6.66
C LEU A 64 -1.14 -15.92 -6.95
N THR A 65 -1.30 -14.60 -7.08
CA THR A 65 -0.18 -13.70 -7.33
C THR A 65 0.79 -13.69 -6.15
N LEU A 66 0.30 -13.74 -4.91
CA LEU A 66 1.17 -13.84 -3.73
C LEU A 66 1.99 -15.14 -3.71
N CYS A 67 1.43 -16.26 -4.18
CA CYS A 67 2.16 -17.51 -4.33
C CYS A 67 3.22 -17.45 -5.45
N GLU A 68 2.94 -16.74 -6.55
CA GLU A 68 3.94 -16.49 -7.59
C GLU A 68 5.07 -15.59 -7.07
N LEU A 69 4.73 -14.56 -6.29
CA LEU A 69 5.70 -13.69 -5.64
C LEU A 69 6.53 -14.44 -4.61
N SER A 70 5.95 -15.36 -3.85
CA SER A 70 6.72 -16.17 -2.89
C SER A 70 7.75 -17.06 -3.58
N LYS A 71 7.46 -17.56 -4.78
CA LYS A 71 8.44 -18.31 -5.58
C LYS A 71 9.59 -17.44 -6.07
N LYS A 72 9.34 -16.14 -6.29
CA LYS A 72 10.33 -15.19 -6.83
C LYS A 72 11.17 -14.51 -5.74
N TYR A 73 10.56 -14.11 -4.62
CA TYR A 73 11.18 -13.34 -3.55
C TYR A 73 11.49 -14.17 -2.29
N GLY A 74 10.92 -15.37 -2.18
CA GLY A 74 11.13 -16.30 -1.08
C GLY A 74 10.01 -16.31 -0.04
N SER A 75 10.28 -16.93 1.11
CA SER A 75 9.28 -17.19 2.16
C SER A 75 8.86 -15.94 2.94
N VAL A 76 9.62 -14.84 2.87
CA VAL A 76 9.29 -13.55 3.50
C VAL A 76 9.51 -12.48 2.46
N PHE A 77 8.46 -11.75 2.12
CA PHE A 77 8.55 -10.67 1.14
C PHE A 77 7.57 -9.54 1.44
N THR A 78 7.87 -8.36 0.90
CA THR A 78 7.08 -7.14 1.13
C THR A 78 6.20 -6.83 -0.07
N VAL A 79 4.94 -6.46 0.16
CA VAL A 79 4.03 -5.93 -0.85
C VAL A 79 3.38 -4.63 -0.37
N TYR A 80 2.97 -3.78 -1.30
CA TYR A 80 2.34 -2.49 -1.00
C TYR A 80 0.91 -2.50 -1.55
N PHE A 81 -0.07 -2.29 -0.68
CA PHE A 81 -1.47 -2.06 -1.05
C PHE A 81 -1.75 -0.56 -0.98
N GLY A 82 -1.55 0.14 -2.10
CA GLY A 82 -1.65 1.59 -2.13
C GLY A 82 -0.56 2.22 -1.27
N PRO A 83 -0.90 3.09 -0.31
CA PRO A 83 0.07 3.66 0.63
C PRO A 83 0.46 2.70 1.76
N LYS A 84 -0.28 1.59 1.98
CA LYS A 84 -0.01 0.67 3.08
C LYS A 84 0.97 -0.42 2.69
N LYS A 85 2.04 -0.57 3.48
CA LYS A 85 3.00 -1.66 3.39
C LYS A 85 2.52 -2.89 4.14
N VAL A 86 2.70 -4.07 3.55
CA VAL A 86 2.35 -5.37 4.14
C VAL A 86 3.49 -6.35 3.91
N VAL A 87 3.93 -7.02 4.98
CA VAL A 87 4.89 -8.13 4.90
C VAL A 87 4.11 -9.45 4.83
N VAL A 88 4.45 -10.28 3.84
CA VAL A 88 3.79 -11.56 3.57
C VAL A 88 4.73 -12.69 3.93
N LEU A 89 4.23 -13.61 4.76
CA LEU A 89 4.93 -14.83 5.15
C LEU A 89 4.34 -16.01 4.36
N ALA A 90 5.15 -16.59 3.48
CA ALA A 90 4.77 -17.67 2.58
C ALA A 90 5.69 -18.89 2.80
N GLY A 91 5.43 -19.64 3.88
CA GLY A 91 6.16 -20.87 4.16
C GLY A 91 5.80 -21.44 5.53
N TYR A 92 5.70 -22.77 5.63
CA TYR A 92 5.31 -23.42 6.88
C TYR A 92 6.25 -23.08 8.05
N GLN A 93 7.56 -23.17 7.83
CA GLN A 93 8.56 -22.87 8.87
C GLN A 93 8.48 -21.41 9.31
N THR A 94 8.42 -20.48 8.36
CA THR A 94 8.33 -19.04 8.61
C THR A 94 7.05 -18.67 9.36
N VAL A 95 5.90 -19.18 8.92
CA VAL A 95 4.61 -18.93 9.57
C VAL A 95 4.58 -19.54 10.97
N LYS A 96 5.10 -20.76 11.14
CA LYS A 96 5.22 -21.40 12.46
C LYS A 96 6.09 -20.57 13.39
N GLN A 97 7.25 -20.12 12.93
CA GLN A 97 8.14 -19.29 13.76
C GLN A 97 7.50 -17.96 14.14
N ALA A 98 6.85 -17.28 13.19
CA ALA A 98 6.14 -16.04 13.47
C ALA A 98 5.02 -16.22 14.51
N LEU A 99 4.15 -17.22 14.31
CA LEU A 99 3.01 -17.44 15.19
C LEU A 99 3.38 -18.01 16.56
N VAL A 100 4.46 -18.80 16.66
CA VAL A 100 4.88 -19.42 17.93
C VAL A 100 5.76 -18.47 18.74
N ASN A 101 6.75 -17.83 18.11
CA ASN A 101 7.72 -17.00 18.83
C ASN A 101 7.24 -15.56 19.05
N PHE A 102 6.38 -15.05 18.16
CA PHE A 102 5.90 -13.67 18.18
C PHE A 102 4.36 -13.62 18.31
N ALA A 103 3.78 -14.58 19.04
CA ALA A 103 2.33 -14.74 19.17
C ALA A 103 1.61 -13.47 19.66
N GLU A 104 2.22 -12.70 20.56
CA GLU A 104 1.66 -11.44 21.06
C GLU A 104 1.65 -10.35 19.99
N GLU A 105 2.72 -10.21 19.21
CA GLU A 105 2.82 -9.24 18.12
C GLU A 105 1.87 -9.56 16.96
N PHE A 106 1.75 -10.84 16.60
CA PHE A 106 0.81 -11.30 15.56
C PHE A 106 -0.62 -11.52 16.09
N GLY A 107 -0.85 -11.31 17.38
CA GLY A 107 -2.17 -11.42 17.99
C GLY A 107 -3.12 -10.29 17.58
N ASN A 108 -2.56 -9.11 17.26
CA ASN A 108 -3.35 -7.97 16.82
C ASN A 108 -3.73 -8.09 15.34
N ARG A 109 -5.02 -7.89 15.02
CA ARG A 109 -5.57 -8.06 13.67
C ARG A 109 -6.00 -6.72 13.10
N ASP A 110 -5.04 -6.01 12.51
CA ASP A 110 -5.35 -4.86 11.66
C ASP A 110 -5.78 -5.34 10.27
N VAL A 111 -7.10 -5.42 10.07
CA VAL A 111 -7.66 -5.75 8.76
C VAL A 111 -7.58 -4.53 7.86
N CYS A 112 -6.76 -4.59 6.82
CA CYS A 112 -6.79 -3.57 5.77
C CYS A 112 -8.19 -3.53 5.13
N PRO A 113 -8.83 -2.36 4.98
CA PRO A 113 -10.21 -2.24 4.47
C PRO A 113 -10.43 -2.95 3.12
N ILE A 114 -9.41 -2.92 2.25
CA ILE A 114 -9.41 -3.62 0.96
C ILE A 114 -9.69 -5.12 1.13
N PHE A 115 -9.10 -5.75 2.14
CA PHE A 115 -9.33 -7.17 2.41
C PHE A 115 -10.73 -7.45 2.97
N PHE A 116 -11.31 -6.51 3.70
CA PHE A 116 -12.69 -6.62 4.17
C PHE A 116 -13.69 -6.59 3.01
N ASP A 117 -13.47 -5.69 2.04
CA ASP A 117 -14.30 -5.60 0.84
C ASP A 117 -14.12 -6.84 -0.05
N LEU A 118 -12.88 -7.32 -0.21
CA LEU A 118 -12.58 -8.54 -0.97
C LEU A 118 -13.19 -9.79 -0.32
N SER A 119 -13.21 -9.86 1.01
CA SER A 119 -13.84 -10.97 1.72
C SER A 119 -15.36 -10.87 1.77
N LYS A 120 -15.97 -9.80 1.24
CA LYS A 120 -17.40 -9.49 1.34
C LYS A 120 -17.92 -9.58 2.79
N GLY A 121 -17.10 -9.21 3.76
CA GLY A 121 -17.42 -9.32 5.18
C GLY A 121 -17.47 -10.75 5.74
N HIS A 122 -17.03 -11.76 4.98
CA HIS A 122 -16.82 -13.11 5.50
C HIS A 122 -15.50 -13.12 6.29
N GLY A 123 -15.51 -13.71 7.48
CA GLY A 123 -14.36 -13.73 8.40
C GLY A 123 -14.51 -12.89 9.68
N LYS A 124 -15.73 -12.58 10.11
CA LYS A 124 -15.98 -12.02 11.45
C LYS A 124 -15.51 -13.00 12.52
N CYS A 125 -14.36 -12.75 13.12
CA CYS A 125 -14.05 -13.28 14.44
C CYS A 125 -14.69 -12.35 15.44
N THR A 126 -15.92 -12.67 15.84
CA THR A 126 -16.50 -12.13 17.07
C THR A 126 -15.63 -12.64 18.21
N VAL A 127 -14.75 -11.79 18.74
CA VAL A 127 -14.15 -12.02 20.06
C VAL A 127 -15.26 -11.74 21.07
N SER A 128 -15.73 -12.83 21.69
CA SER A 128 -16.62 -12.80 22.85
C SER A 128 -15.84 -12.47 24.11
#